data_AF-A0A525CF98-F1
#
_entry.id   AF-A0A525CF98-F1
#
_cell.length_a   1.000
_cell.length_b   1.000
_cell.length_c   1.000
_cell.angle_alpha   90.00
_cell.angle_beta   90.00
_cell.angle_gamma   90.00
#
_symmetry.space_group_name_H-M   'P 1'
#
loop_
_entity.id
_entity.type
_entity.pdbx_description
1 polymer ?
#
loop_
_entity_poly.entity_id
_entity_poly.type
_entity_poly.pdbx_seq_one_letter_code
_entity_poly.pdbx_strand_id
1 'polypeptide(L)'
;MVVHDLDQYGKFRAYSNRNFSRGSFDMGVKLNVPMVTQQRQMSCWYASACMVAYFRQAGPRLGLPEKWKANNGIRISDFIKLAQAEGLKSVKSPATALTDQQLEVILRNCGPVWCAGMWDGLPHIVVLTGVENGKVFINDPSPSKREREETLAWFNQKLCNNIQGCMMYQPR
;
A
#
# COMPACT_ATOMS: atom_id res chain seq x y z
N MET A 1 -20.86 -30.10 10.04
CA MET A 1 -21.21 -30.62 11.36
C MET A 1 -22.40 -29.83 11.85
N VAL A 2 -23.61 -30.38 11.78
CA VAL A 2 -24.85 -29.70 12.17
C VAL A 2 -25.04 -29.97 13.66
N VAL A 3 -25.03 -28.93 14.49
CA VAL A 3 -25.37 -29.03 15.90
C VAL A 3 -26.90 -29.03 16.01
N HIS A 4 -27.44 -30.12 16.57
CA HIS A 4 -28.86 -30.26 16.90
C HIS A 4 -29.02 -30.01 18.39
N ASP A 5 -29.92 -29.09 18.76
CA ASP A 5 -30.34 -28.92 20.14
C ASP A 5 -31.88 -28.99 20.22
N LEU A 6 -32.40 -29.69 21.23
CA LEU A 6 -33.83 -29.98 21.41
C LEU A 6 -34.44 -28.95 22.38
N ASP A 7 -35.63 -28.44 22.06
CA ASP A 7 -36.37 -27.61 23.03
C ASP A 7 -37.05 -28.46 24.11
N GLN A 8 -37.46 -27.79 25.19
CA GLN A 8 -38.01 -28.39 26.41
C GLN A 8 -39.34 -29.16 26.23
N TYR A 9 -39.85 -29.28 25.01
CA TYR A 9 -41.05 -30.07 24.66
C TYR A 9 -40.80 -31.10 23.54
N GLY A 10 -39.54 -31.33 23.15
CA GLY A 10 -39.16 -32.43 22.25
C GLY A 10 -39.65 -32.29 20.81
N LYS A 11 -39.90 -31.07 20.30
CA LYS A 11 -40.28 -30.83 18.90
C LYS A 11 -39.11 -30.27 18.10
N PHE A 12 -38.85 -30.88 16.94
CA PHE A 12 -37.89 -30.35 15.97
C PHE A 12 -38.39 -29.01 15.40
N ARG A 13 -37.78 -27.91 15.81
CA ARG A 13 -37.97 -26.59 15.18
C ARG A 13 -37.06 -26.48 13.97
N ALA A 14 -37.65 -26.44 12.77
CA ALA A 14 -36.96 -25.94 11.59
C ALA A 14 -36.71 -24.43 11.79
N TYR A 15 -35.49 -24.07 12.15
CA TYR A 15 -35.07 -22.67 12.09
C TYR A 15 -34.93 -22.30 10.61
N SER A 16 -35.78 -21.37 10.14
CA SER A 16 -35.58 -20.78 8.83
C SER A 16 -34.18 -20.15 8.80
N ASN A 17 -33.45 -20.44 7.72
CA ASN A 17 -32.21 -19.73 7.40
C ASN A 17 -32.57 -18.24 7.28
N ARG A 18 -32.37 -17.50 8.37
CA ARG A 18 -32.30 -16.05 8.29
C ARG A 18 -31.09 -15.75 7.42
N ASN A 19 -31.37 -15.38 6.18
CA ASN A 19 -30.42 -14.73 5.30
C ASN A 19 -29.77 -13.60 6.09
N PHE A 20 -28.56 -13.83 6.58
CA PHE A 20 -27.66 -12.74 6.92
C PHE A 20 -27.38 -12.05 5.59
N SER A 21 -28.18 -11.05 5.26
CA SER A 21 -27.71 -9.98 4.42
C SER A 21 -26.45 -9.45 5.10
N ARG A 22 -25.29 -9.84 4.57
CA ARG A 22 -24.05 -9.13 4.83
C ARG A 22 -24.34 -7.68 4.45
N GLY A 23 -24.61 -6.83 5.44
CA GLY A 23 -24.46 -5.40 5.27
C GLY A 23 -23.09 -5.22 4.65
N SER A 24 -23.04 -4.56 3.50
CA SER A 24 -21.81 -4.14 2.86
C SER A 24 -21.07 -3.27 3.88
N PHE A 25 -20.19 -3.87 4.68
CA PHE A 25 -19.17 -3.11 5.38
C PHE A 25 -18.37 -2.46 4.27
N ASP A 26 -18.42 -1.13 4.21
CA ASP A 26 -17.56 -0.34 3.33
C ASP A 26 -16.12 -0.65 3.73
N MET A 27 -15.53 -1.64 3.06
CA MET A 27 -14.14 -2.01 3.25
C MET A 27 -13.32 -1.00 2.47
N GLY A 28 -12.73 -0.06 3.21
CA GLY A 28 -11.96 0.99 2.60
C GLY A 28 -11.22 1.85 3.60
N VAL A 29 -10.07 2.36 3.15
CA VAL A 29 -9.33 3.40 3.85
C VAL A 29 -8.68 4.29 2.79
N LYS A 30 -8.76 5.60 3.00
CA LYS A 30 -8.03 6.59 2.20
C LYS A 30 -7.33 7.57 3.13
N LEU A 31 -6.01 7.64 3.02
CA LEU A 31 -5.18 8.47 3.86
C LEU A 31 -4.97 9.82 3.17
N ASN A 32 -5.00 10.91 3.94
CA ASN A 32 -4.62 12.23 3.45
C ASN A 32 -3.08 12.35 3.48
N VAL A 33 -2.45 12.02 2.36
CA VAL A 33 -0.99 11.95 2.23
C VAL A 33 -0.49 13.14 1.40
N PRO A 34 0.48 13.93 1.88
CA PRO A 34 1.04 15.02 1.11
C PRO A 34 1.56 14.54 -0.25
N MET A 35 1.08 15.15 -1.33
CA MET A 35 1.59 14.86 -2.68
C MET A 35 2.93 15.57 -2.88
N VAL A 36 3.97 14.82 -3.22
CA VAL A 36 5.30 15.34 -3.56
C VAL A 36 5.66 14.89 -4.96
N THR A 37 5.82 15.84 -5.89
CA THR A 37 6.27 15.54 -7.24
C THR A 37 7.79 15.38 -7.28
N GLN A 38 8.27 14.47 -8.13
CA GLN A 38 9.71 14.34 -8.37
C GLN A 38 10.24 15.60 -9.07
N GLN A 39 11.34 16.14 -8.56
CA GLN A 39 11.96 17.35 -9.13
C GLN A 39 12.99 17.02 -10.23
N ARG A 40 13.43 15.76 -10.31
CA ARG A 40 14.35 15.25 -11.32
C ARG A 40 13.80 13.99 -11.97
N GLN A 41 14.21 13.70 -13.20
CA GLN A 41 13.67 12.59 -14.00
C GLN A 41 13.78 11.22 -13.33
N MET A 42 14.83 10.95 -12.55
CA MET A 42 15.06 9.65 -11.91
C MET A 42 14.89 9.70 -10.38
N SER A 43 14.10 10.64 -9.88
CA SER A 43 13.96 10.90 -8.44
C SER A 43 12.63 10.50 -7.81
N CYS A 44 11.83 9.67 -8.50
CA CYS A 44 10.58 9.12 -7.98
C CYS A 44 10.75 8.44 -6.62
N TRP A 45 11.88 7.74 -6.41
CA TRP A 45 12.20 7.10 -5.14
C TRP A 45 12.28 8.08 -3.96
N TYR A 46 12.85 9.26 -4.18
CA TYR A 46 13.05 10.28 -3.16
C TYR A 46 11.73 10.99 -2.86
N ALA A 47 11.01 11.42 -3.89
CA ALA A 47 9.70 12.02 -3.74
C ALA A 47 8.72 11.09 -2.99
N SER A 48 8.70 9.80 -3.33
CA SER A 48 7.90 8.80 -2.61
C SER A 48 8.36 8.60 -1.16
N ALA A 49 9.67 8.64 -0.88
CA ALA A 49 10.17 8.57 0.49
C ALA A 49 9.73 9.81 1.31
N CYS A 50 9.74 11.00 0.70
CA CYS A 50 9.20 12.21 1.31
C CYS A 50 7.70 12.06 1.62
N MET A 51 6.89 11.54 0.70
CA MET A 51 5.43 11.40 0.94
C MET A 51 5.11 10.50 2.13
N VAL A 52 5.74 9.32 2.23
CA VAL A 52 5.50 8.42 3.37
C VAL A 52 6.01 9.00 4.69
N ALA A 53 7.07 9.79 4.65
CA ALA A 53 7.63 10.44 5.80
C ALA A 53 6.82 11.65 6.28
N TYR A 54 6.42 12.53 5.37
CA TYR A 54 5.67 13.75 5.68
C TYR A 54 4.26 13.46 6.18
N PHE A 55 3.72 12.28 5.88
CA PHE A 55 2.52 11.77 6.56
C PHE A 55 2.71 11.60 8.08
N ARG A 56 3.94 11.38 8.55
CA ARG A 56 4.28 11.27 9.97
C ARG A 56 4.80 12.58 10.55
N GLN A 57 5.79 13.17 9.89
CA GLN A 57 6.45 14.37 10.35
C GLN A 57 7.13 15.10 9.18
N ALA A 58 6.94 16.41 9.11
CA ALA A 58 7.68 17.26 8.19
C ALA A 58 9.15 17.42 8.64
N GLY A 59 10.06 17.59 7.68
CA GLY A 59 11.47 17.83 8.00
C GLY A 59 12.39 17.56 6.81
N PRO A 60 13.68 17.89 6.94
CA PRO A 60 14.66 17.55 5.92
C PRO A 60 14.74 16.02 5.75
N ARG A 61 14.96 15.56 4.51
CA ARG A 61 15.15 14.15 4.18
C ARG A 61 16.56 13.94 3.64
N LEU A 62 17.21 12.85 4.03
CA LEU A 62 18.61 12.58 3.70
C LEU A 62 18.74 11.93 2.32
N GLY A 63 17.82 11.00 2.02
CA GLY A 63 17.78 10.20 0.82
C GLY A 63 19.07 9.43 0.58
N LEU A 64 19.44 9.37 -0.68
CA LEU A 64 20.74 8.91 -1.16
C LEU A 64 21.38 10.07 -1.94
N PRO A 65 22.16 10.95 -1.27
CA PRO A 65 22.62 12.20 -1.86
C PRO A 65 23.37 12.02 -3.19
N GLU A 66 24.21 11.00 -3.29
CA GLU A 66 24.99 10.73 -4.51
C GLU A 66 24.09 10.29 -5.69
N LYS A 67 23.02 9.55 -5.42
CA LYS A 67 22.02 9.18 -6.45
C LYS A 67 21.19 10.37 -6.88
N TRP A 68 20.80 11.21 -5.91
CA TRP A 68 20.05 12.44 -6.17
C TRP A 68 20.86 13.41 -7.03
N LYS A 69 22.11 13.71 -6.64
CA LYS A 69 23.02 14.61 -7.37
C LYS A 69 23.24 14.12 -8.81
N ALA A 70 23.44 12.82 -8.99
CA ALA A 70 23.66 12.22 -10.30
C ALA A 70 22.38 12.04 -11.15
N ASN A 71 21.19 12.40 -10.64
CA ASN A 71 19.90 12.11 -11.27
C ASN A 71 19.77 10.63 -11.69
N ASN A 72 20.12 9.73 -10.76
CA ASN A 72 20.08 8.29 -11.00
C ASN A 72 18.92 7.64 -10.25
N GLY A 73 18.34 6.63 -10.90
CA GLY A 73 17.43 5.71 -10.23
C GLY A 73 18.16 4.88 -9.18
N ILE A 74 17.37 4.23 -8.33
CA ILE A 74 17.89 3.32 -7.31
C ILE A 74 17.69 1.87 -7.77
N ARG A 75 18.65 1.01 -7.43
CA ARG A 75 18.57 -0.44 -7.68
C ARG A 75 17.97 -1.13 -6.45
N ILE A 76 17.63 -2.41 -6.56
CA ILE A 76 17.13 -3.22 -5.44
C ILE A 76 18.08 -3.15 -4.23
N SER A 77 19.40 -3.22 -4.46
CA SER A 77 20.40 -3.11 -3.39
C SER A 77 20.45 -1.73 -2.71
N ASP A 78 19.96 -0.69 -3.39
CA ASP A 78 19.85 0.66 -2.82
C ASP A 78 18.59 0.81 -1.94
N PHE A 79 17.61 -0.11 -2.02
CA PHE A 79 16.39 -0.03 -1.19
C PHE A 79 16.72 -0.15 0.29
N ILE A 80 17.64 -1.06 0.65
CA ILE A 80 18.10 -1.24 2.03
C ILE A 80 18.81 0.03 2.52
N LYS A 81 19.67 0.62 1.68
CA LYS A 81 20.38 1.86 2.02
C LYS A 81 19.43 3.03 2.21
N LEU A 82 18.45 3.17 1.31
CA LEU A 82 17.40 4.18 1.41
C LEU A 82 16.61 3.98 2.71
N ALA A 83 16.18 2.75 2.99
CA ALA A 83 15.42 2.43 4.19
C ALA A 83 16.20 2.79 5.48
N GLN A 84 17.49 2.47 5.52
CA GLN A 84 18.37 2.86 6.63
C GLN A 84 18.51 4.38 6.76
N ALA A 85 18.76 5.09 5.65
CA ALA A 85 18.94 6.54 5.64
C ALA A 85 17.66 7.31 6.03
N GLU A 86 16.49 6.75 5.70
CA GLU A 86 15.20 7.40 5.86
C GLU A 86 14.39 6.87 7.06
N GLY A 87 14.88 5.84 7.75
CA GLY A 87 14.19 5.18 8.86
C GLY A 87 12.97 4.34 8.42
N LEU A 88 12.92 3.92 7.16
CA LEU A 88 11.81 3.13 6.62
C LEU A 88 11.91 1.67 7.06
N LYS A 89 10.75 1.02 7.17
CA LYS A 89 10.63 -0.42 7.41
C LYS A 89 9.90 -1.09 6.25
N SER A 90 10.32 -2.30 5.90
CA SER A 90 9.62 -3.09 4.90
C SER A 90 8.29 -3.62 5.44
N VAL A 91 7.26 -3.61 4.61
CA VAL A 91 6.01 -4.31 4.88
C VAL A 91 6.28 -5.81 4.81
N LYS A 92 5.89 -6.55 5.84
CA LYS A 92 5.89 -8.01 5.83
C LYS A 92 4.59 -8.47 5.19
N SER A 93 4.60 -8.76 3.89
CA SER A 93 3.47 -9.43 3.23
C SER A 93 3.82 -10.88 2.95
N PRO A 94 2.99 -11.85 3.37
CA PRO A 94 3.18 -13.25 3.01
C PRO A 94 2.60 -13.60 1.63
N ALA A 95 1.91 -12.67 0.95
CA ALA A 95 1.06 -12.99 -0.20
C ALA A 95 1.65 -12.53 -1.54
N THR A 96 1.50 -13.39 -2.56
CA THR A 96 1.81 -13.12 -3.97
C THR A 96 0.77 -12.25 -4.67
N ALA A 97 -0.38 -12.00 -4.05
CA ALA A 97 -1.37 -11.01 -4.47
C ALA A 97 -2.08 -10.47 -3.23
N LEU A 98 -2.25 -9.16 -3.16
CA LEU A 98 -2.85 -8.47 -2.02
C LEU A 98 -4.35 -8.30 -2.24
N THR A 99 -5.15 -8.55 -1.20
CA THR A 99 -6.60 -8.28 -1.19
C THR A 99 -6.91 -6.88 -0.65
N ASP A 100 -8.14 -6.39 -0.86
CA ASP A 100 -8.59 -5.11 -0.27
C ASP A 100 -8.37 -5.10 1.24
N GLN A 101 -8.80 -6.16 1.94
CA GLN A 101 -8.66 -6.30 3.38
C GLN A 101 -7.19 -6.28 3.84
N GLN A 102 -6.29 -6.93 3.09
CA GLN A 102 -4.86 -6.92 3.43
C GLN A 102 -4.25 -5.53 3.27
N LEU A 103 -4.56 -4.83 2.16
CA LEU A 103 -4.11 -3.47 1.94
C LEU A 103 -4.68 -2.51 3.00
N GLU A 104 -5.94 -2.68 3.37
CA GLU A 104 -6.56 -1.87 4.41
C GLU A 104 -5.85 -2.06 5.76
N VAL A 105 -5.61 -3.30 6.17
CA VAL A 105 -4.86 -3.62 7.38
C VAL A 105 -3.44 -3.02 7.34
N ILE A 106 -2.74 -3.15 6.20
CA ILE A 106 -1.42 -2.56 6.00
C ILE A 106 -1.50 -1.03 6.18
N LEU A 107 -2.41 -0.35 5.49
CA LEU A 107 -2.53 1.11 5.50
C LEU A 107 -2.91 1.65 6.88
N ARG A 108 -3.83 1.00 7.60
CA ARG A 108 -4.22 1.40 8.96
C ARG A 108 -3.07 1.26 9.96
N ASN A 109 -2.29 0.19 9.86
CA ASN A 109 -1.18 -0.08 10.78
C ASN A 109 0.09 0.72 10.43
N CYS A 110 0.41 0.79 9.14
CA CYS A 110 1.69 1.30 8.64
C CYS A 110 1.60 2.76 8.16
N GLY A 111 0.41 3.26 7.85
CA GLY A 111 0.25 4.50 7.08
C GLY A 111 0.47 4.25 5.57
N PRO A 112 0.75 5.30 4.78
CA PRO A 112 0.98 5.14 3.35
C PRO A 112 2.22 4.32 3.08
N VAL A 113 2.21 3.63 1.94
CA VAL A 113 3.24 2.65 1.60
C VAL A 113 3.94 3.05 0.31
N TRP A 114 5.25 3.18 0.38
CA TRP A 114 6.16 3.31 -0.74
C TRP A 114 6.19 1.98 -1.50
N CYS A 115 5.90 1.98 -2.80
CA CYS A 115 5.69 0.79 -3.62
C CYS A 115 6.55 0.82 -4.89
N ALA A 116 7.54 -0.08 -4.97
CA ALA A 116 8.31 -0.34 -6.18
C ALA A 116 7.58 -1.30 -7.12
N GLY A 117 7.54 -0.95 -8.40
CA GLY A 117 6.85 -1.73 -9.41
C GLY A 117 7.24 -1.35 -10.82
N MET A 118 6.64 -2.07 -11.77
CA MET A 118 6.66 -1.76 -13.20
C MET A 118 5.42 -0.93 -13.55
N TRP A 119 5.32 0.27 -13.01
CA TRP A 119 4.16 1.15 -13.21
C TRP A 119 4.16 1.71 -14.63
N ASP A 120 3.08 1.48 -15.37
CA ASP A 120 2.93 1.90 -16.78
C ASP A 120 4.07 1.40 -17.69
N GLY A 121 4.61 0.22 -17.38
CA GLY A 121 5.65 -0.45 -18.18
C GLY A 121 7.10 -0.04 -17.85
N LEU A 122 7.32 0.84 -16.88
CA LEU A 122 8.66 1.29 -16.50
C LEU A 122 8.95 1.05 -15.01
N PRO A 123 10.22 0.78 -14.62
CA PRO A 123 10.60 0.74 -13.22
C PRO A 123 10.34 2.10 -12.58
N HIS A 124 9.43 2.13 -11.61
CA HIS A 124 9.01 3.39 -10.98
C HIS A 124 8.58 3.13 -9.53
N ILE A 125 8.47 4.20 -8.75
CA ILE A 125 8.03 4.14 -7.36
C ILE A 125 6.81 5.04 -7.19
N VAL A 126 5.74 4.48 -6.65
CA VAL A 126 4.53 5.22 -6.28
C VAL A 126 4.24 5.06 -4.78
N VAL A 127 3.28 5.80 -4.25
CA VAL A 127 2.84 5.65 -2.86
C VAL A 127 1.38 5.22 -2.82
N LEU A 128 1.11 4.05 -2.24
CA LEU A 128 -0.24 3.60 -1.94
C LEU A 128 -0.79 4.42 -0.77
N THR A 129 -1.90 5.11 -0.99
CA THR A 129 -2.54 6.00 -0.02
C THR A 129 -3.92 5.53 0.39
N GLY A 130 -4.51 4.58 -0.33
CA GLY A 130 -5.81 4.03 0.02
C GLY A 130 -6.17 2.76 -0.75
N VAL A 131 -7.23 2.11 -0.29
CA VAL A 131 -7.89 0.99 -0.94
C VAL A 131 -9.38 1.07 -0.65
N GLU A 132 -10.23 0.76 -1.62
CA GLU A 132 -11.69 0.71 -1.46
C GLU A 132 -12.30 -0.05 -2.63
N ASN A 133 -13.19 -1.01 -2.34
CA ASN A 133 -14.04 -1.66 -3.34
C ASN A 133 -13.30 -2.16 -4.60
N GLY A 134 -12.15 -2.83 -4.44
CA GLY A 134 -11.34 -3.37 -5.54
C GLY A 134 -10.49 -2.33 -6.26
N LYS A 135 -10.37 -1.12 -5.71
CA LYS A 135 -9.56 -0.02 -6.23
C LYS A 135 -8.50 0.40 -5.23
N VAL A 136 -7.40 0.93 -5.74
CA VAL A 136 -6.33 1.53 -4.96
C VAL A 136 -6.20 3.02 -5.28
N PHE A 137 -5.86 3.80 -4.26
CA PHE A 137 -5.53 5.21 -4.41
C PHE A 137 -4.02 5.38 -4.29
N ILE A 138 -3.44 6.09 -5.25
CA ILE A 138 -1.99 6.18 -5.43
C ILE A 138 -1.60 7.64 -5.58
N ASN A 139 -0.53 8.05 -4.89
CA ASN A 139 0.22 9.25 -5.21
C ASN A 139 1.41 8.86 -6.09
N ASP A 140 1.40 9.28 -7.35
CA ASP A 140 2.47 9.06 -8.32
C ASP A 140 3.39 10.31 -8.39
N PRO A 141 4.69 10.19 -8.06
CA PRO A 141 5.62 11.32 -8.12
C PRO A 141 5.74 12.00 -9.49
N SER A 142 5.37 11.32 -10.58
CA SER A 142 5.43 11.89 -11.92
C SER A 142 4.58 13.16 -12.00
N PRO A 143 5.13 14.31 -12.44
CA PRO A 143 4.39 15.57 -12.52
C PRO A 143 3.13 15.50 -13.39
N SER A 144 3.11 14.60 -14.38
CA SER A 144 1.99 14.39 -15.28
C SER A 144 0.89 13.45 -14.74
N LYS A 145 1.15 12.69 -13.67
CA LYS A 145 0.21 11.68 -13.14
C LYS A 145 -0.36 12.06 -11.78
N ARG A 146 0.50 12.45 -10.83
CA ARG A 146 0.08 12.87 -9.48
C ARG A 146 -0.85 11.86 -8.81
N GLU A 147 -1.92 12.31 -8.17
CA GLU A 147 -2.91 11.46 -7.51
C GLU A 147 -3.75 10.73 -8.56
N ARG A 148 -3.83 9.40 -8.46
CA ARG A 148 -4.63 8.58 -9.36
C ARG A 148 -5.27 7.39 -8.67
N GLU A 149 -6.32 6.88 -9.29
CA GLU A 149 -7.06 5.71 -8.87
C GLU A 149 -6.86 4.60 -9.90
N GLU A 150 -6.60 3.39 -9.43
CA GLU A 150 -6.36 2.23 -10.30
C GLU A 150 -7.07 1.00 -9.72
N THR A 151 -7.24 -0.05 -10.50
CA THR A 151 -7.79 -1.31 -9.98
C THR A 151 -6.76 -2.06 -9.12
N LEU A 152 -7.23 -2.78 -8.09
CA LEU A 152 -6.39 -3.66 -7.28
C LEU A 152 -5.73 -4.76 -8.14
N ALA A 153 -6.41 -5.25 -9.17
CA ALA A 153 -5.86 -6.21 -10.11
C ALA A 153 -4.66 -5.63 -10.88
N TRP A 154 -4.79 -4.40 -11.39
CA TRP A 154 -3.68 -3.70 -12.04
C TRP A 154 -2.51 -3.49 -11.06
N PHE A 155 -2.81 -3.05 -9.83
CA PHE A 155 -1.79 -2.84 -8.81
C PHE A 155 -0.98 -4.12 -8.51
N ASN A 156 -1.66 -5.24 -8.28
CA ASN A 156 -1.03 -6.53 -8.04
C ASN A 156 -0.20 -7.01 -9.24
N GLN A 157 -0.63 -6.72 -10.47
CA GLN A 157 0.14 -7.07 -11.67
C GLN A 157 1.44 -6.25 -11.78
N LYS A 158 1.41 -4.97 -11.38
CA LYS A 158 2.55 -4.05 -11.54
C LYS A 158 3.52 -4.06 -10.36
N LEU A 159 3.05 -4.40 -9.16
CA LEU A 159 3.87 -4.42 -7.94
C LEU A 159 4.97 -5.49 -8.04
N CYS A 160 6.22 -5.13 -7.74
CA CYS A 160 7.33 -6.10 -7.70
C CYS A 160 7.37 -6.86 -6.36
N ASN A 161 6.28 -7.56 -6.02
CA ASN A 161 6.08 -8.18 -4.71
C ASN A 161 7.06 -9.32 -4.35
N ASN A 162 7.78 -9.85 -5.34
CA ASN A 162 8.85 -10.83 -5.17
C ASN A 162 10.20 -10.19 -4.78
N ILE A 163 10.28 -8.85 -4.73
CA ILE A 163 11.49 -8.11 -4.37
C ILE A 163 11.41 -7.68 -2.91
N GLN A 164 12.42 -8.04 -2.12
CA GLN A 164 12.55 -7.55 -0.75
C GLN A 164 12.63 -6.02 -0.72
N GLY A 165 11.82 -5.39 0.13
CA GLY A 165 11.76 -3.93 0.23
C GLY A 165 10.96 -3.25 -0.88
N CYS A 166 10.22 -3.99 -1.71
CA CYS A 166 9.32 -3.39 -2.69
C CYS A 166 8.18 -2.59 -2.05
N MET A 167 7.81 -2.89 -0.81
CA MET A 167 6.84 -2.15 -0.02
C MET A 167 7.50 -1.68 1.27
N MET A 168 7.50 -0.37 1.50
CA MET A 168 8.10 0.24 2.70
C MET A 168 7.22 1.33 3.28
N TYR A 169 7.34 1.57 4.59
CA TYR A 169 6.56 2.60 5.29
C TYR A 169 7.43 3.31 6.33
N GLN A 170 6.99 4.51 6.74
CA GLN A 170 7.56 5.23 7.86
C GLN A 170 6.87 4.77 9.16
N PRO A 171 7.58 4.16 10.12
CA PRO A 171 7.01 3.80 11.42
C PRO A 171 6.55 5.04 12.20
N ARG A 172 5.61 4.84 13.12
CA ARG A 172 5.19 5.86 14.09
C ARG A 172 6.31 6.17 15.08
#